data_AF-A0A512BF38-F1
#
_entry.id   AF-A0A512BF38-F1
#
_cell.length_a   1.000
_cell.length_b   1.000
_cell.length_c   1.000
_cell.angle_alpha   90.00
_cell.angle_beta   90.00
_cell.angle_gamma   90.00
#
_symmetry.space_group_name_H-M   'P 1'
#
loop_
_entity.id
_entity.type
_entity.pdbx_description
1 polymer ?
#
loop_
_entity_poly.entity_id
_entity_poly.type
_entity_poly.pdbx_seq_one_letter_code
_entity_poly.pdbx_strand_id
1 'polypeptide(L)'
;MVIAIVVVIVSWWLNISAPEWMVVLGCIGTVLSLEMINSAIEKICNLVHPTYHPAIKTIKDMSASAVLFVSIISTIIGAIIFLPKIHAF
;
A
#
# COMPACT_ATOMS: atom_id res chain seq x y z
N MET A 1 -1.39 3.72 -7.13
CA MET A 1 -1.00 2.95 -8.34
C MET A 1 0.25 3.48 -9.02
N VAL A 2 0.37 4.79 -9.30
CA VAL A 2 1.59 5.38 -9.92
C VAL A 2 2.87 5.03 -9.14
N ILE A 3 2.84 5.12 -7.80
CA ILE A 3 3.99 4.81 -6.95
C ILE A 3 4.45 3.36 -7.12
N ALA A 4 3.54 2.40 -7.28
CA ALA A 4 3.90 1.00 -7.48
C ALA A 4 4.66 0.79 -8.80
N ILE A 5 4.28 1.48 -9.87
CA ILE A 5 4.98 1.43 -11.16
C ILE A 5 6.40 1.99 -11.02
N VAL A 6 6.55 3.13 -10.33
CA VAL A 6 7.87 3.73 -10.06
C VAL A 6 8.75 2.76 -9.26
N VAL A 7 8.22 2.14 -8.22
CA VAL A 7 8.96 1.15 -7.40
C VAL A 7 9.43 -0.03 -8.25
N VAL A 8 8.60 -0.55 -9.16
CA VAL A 8 9.00 -1.65 -10.06
C VAL A 8 10.15 -1.24 -10.99
N ILE A 9 10.09 -0.03 -11.56
CA ILE A 9 11.15 0.49 -12.44
C ILE A 9 12.46 0.65 -11.65
N VAL A 10 12.39 1.22 -10.45
CA VAL A 10 13.57 1.41 -9.58
C VAL A 10 14.16 0.07 -9.14
N SER A 11 13.33 -0.91 -8.77
CA SER A 11 13.76 -2.28 -8.46
C SER A 11 14.52 -2.94 -9.60
N TRP A 12 14.04 -2.73 -10.83
CA TRP A 12 14.69 -3.26 -12.02
C TRP A 12 16.02 -2.56 -12.28
N TRP A 13 16.08 -1.23 -12.12
CA TRP A 13 17.31 -0.46 -12.30
C TRP A 13 18.41 -0.83 -11.29
N LEU A 14 18.05 -1.04 -10.03
CA LEU A 14 18.98 -1.39 -8.94
C LEU A 14 19.39 -2.87 -8.90
N ASN A 15 18.93 -3.69 -9.86
CA ASN A 15 19.22 -5.14 -9.94
C ASN A 15 19.08 -5.85 -8.57
N ILE A 16 17.93 -5.65 -7.92
CA ILE A 16 17.64 -6.33 -6.66
C ILE A 16 17.51 -7.85 -6.87
N SER A 17 17.86 -8.62 -5.86
CA SER A 17 17.86 -10.07 -5.86
C SER A 17 16.44 -10.66 -5.87
N ALA A 18 16.31 -11.93 -6.25
CA ALA A 18 15.03 -12.64 -6.24
C ALA A 18 14.25 -12.56 -4.91
N PRO A 19 14.85 -12.73 -3.71
CA PRO A 19 14.11 -12.56 -2.45
C PRO A 19 13.65 -11.12 -2.21
N GLU A 20 14.46 -10.12 -2.57
CA GLU A 20 14.06 -8.71 -2.48
C GLU A 20 12.86 -8.41 -3.40
N TRP A 21 12.85 -8.97 -4.60
CA TRP A 21 11.71 -8.90 -5.52
C TRP A 21 10.42 -9.49 -4.96
N MET A 22 10.49 -10.68 -4.33
CA MET A 22 9.32 -11.30 -3.71
C MET A 22 8.72 -10.39 -2.62
N VAL A 23 9.57 -9.77 -1.81
CA VAL A 23 9.15 -8.84 -0.75
C VAL A 23 8.53 -7.57 -1.34
N VAL A 24 9.17 -6.97 -2.36
CA VAL A 24 8.64 -5.76 -3.03
C VAL A 24 7.28 -6.02 -3.68
N LEU A 25 7.14 -7.12 -4.42
CA LEU A 25 5.87 -7.50 -5.04
C LEU A 25 4.80 -7.80 -3.99
N GLY A 26 5.17 -8.47 -2.89
CA GLY A 26 4.27 -8.71 -1.77
C GLY A 26 3.77 -7.41 -1.12
N CYS A 27 4.66 -6.43 -0.91
CA CYS A 27 4.30 -5.12 -0.38
C CYS A 27 3.32 -4.39 -1.31
N ILE A 28 3.61 -4.34 -2.61
CA ILE A 28 2.74 -3.73 -3.62
C ILE A 28 1.37 -4.42 -3.63
N GLY A 29 1.35 -5.76 -3.67
CA GLY A 29 0.13 -6.54 -3.68
C GLY A 29 -0.74 -6.30 -2.45
N THR A 30 -0.13 -6.21 -1.27
CA THR A 30 -0.84 -5.98 0.00
C THR A 30 -1.45 -4.59 0.06
N VAL A 31 -0.68 -3.54 -0.28
CA VAL A 31 -1.18 -2.15 -0.29
C VAL A 31 -2.35 -2.01 -1.27
N LEU A 32 -2.22 -2.55 -2.49
CA LEU A 32 -3.28 -2.49 -3.48
C LEU A 32 -4.53 -3.28 -3.05
N SER A 33 -4.34 -4.46 -2.45
CA SER A 33 -5.46 -5.26 -1.95
C SER A 33 -6.24 -4.52 -0.86
N LEU A 34 -5.56 -3.88 0.08
CA LEU A 34 -6.21 -3.10 1.13
C LEU A 34 -6.88 -1.84 0.59
N GLU A 35 -6.31 -1.16 -0.40
CA GLU A 35 -6.94 -0.01 -1.05
C GLU A 35 -8.26 -0.40 -1.74
N MET A 36 -8.28 -1.56 -2.41
CA MET A 36 -9.50 -2.11 -3.02
C MET A 36 -10.55 -2.47 -1.97
N ILE A 37 -10.13 -3.09 -0.85
CA ILE A 37 -11.02 -3.41 0.27
C ILE A 37 -11.57 -2.12 0.89
N ASN A 38 -10.73 -1.10 1.09
CA ASN A 38 -11.15 0.20 1.63
C ASN A 38 -12.23 0.86 0.74
N SER A 39 -11.99 0.87 -0.57
CA SER A 39 -12.96 1.37 -1.56
C SER A 39 -14.26 0.57 -1.55
N ALA A 40 -14.20 -0.76 -1.36
CA ALA A 40 -15.37 -1.61 -1.26
C ALA A 40 -16.18 -1.30 0.00
N ILE A 41 -15.52 -1.16 1.16
CA ILE A 41 -16.15 -0.77 2.43
C ILE A 41 -16.82 0.60 2.29
N GLU A 42 -16.16 1.57 1.66
CA GLU A 42 -16.73 2.89 1.44
C GLU A 42 -18.01 2.83 0.58
N LYS A 43 -17.99 2.06 -0.51
CA LYS A 43 -19.15 1.85 -1.38
C LYS A 43 -20.31 1.16 -0.65
N ILE A 44 -20.02 0.13 0.15
CA ILE A 44 -21.03 -0.56 0.96
C ILE A 44 -21.65 0.40 1.97
N CYS A 45 -20.83 1.20 2.66
CA CYS A 45 -21.29 2.18 3.63
C CYS A 45 -22.22 3.23 2.97
N ASN A 46 -21.85 3.74 1.79
CA ASN A 46 -22.67 4.69 1.04
C ASN A 46 -23.99 4.08 0.55
N LEU A 47 -23.99 2.78 0.23
CA LEU A 47 -25.18 2.04 -0.18
C LEU A 47 -26.15 1.83 0.99
N VAL A 48 -25.63 1.46 2.16
CA VAL A 48 -26.44 1.17 3.37
C VAL A 48 -26.97 2.45 4.01
N HIS A 49 -26.16 3.51 4.05
CA HIS A 49 -26.54 4.79 4.66
C HIS A 49 -26.12 5.97 3.76
N PRO A 50 -26.99 6.41 2.83
CA PRO A 50 -26.67 7.47 1.87
C PRO A 50 -26.42 8.84 2.51
N THR A 51 -26.98 9.06 3.71
CA THR A 51 -26.78 10.25 4.53
C THR A 51 -25.71 10.01 5.58
N TYR A 52 -25.02 11.08 5.97
CA TYR A 52 -23.96 11.02 6.98
C TYR A 52 -24.44 10.36 8.28
N HIS A 53 -23.69 9.37 8.76
CA HIS A 53 -23.93 8.71 10.04
C HIS A 53 -22.60 8.61 10.81
N PRO A 54 -22.55 9.02 12.10
CA PRO A 54 -21.30 9.02 12.88
C PRO A 54 -20.58 7.66 12.91
N ALA A 55 -21.32 6.56 13.05
CA ALA A 55 -20.74 5.22 13.04
C ALA A 55 -20.10 4.84 11.69
N ILE A 56 -20.71 5.26 10.57
CA ILE A 56 -20.17 5.02 9.22
C ILE A 56 -18.86 5.79 9.03
N LYS A 57 -18.78 7.02 9.56
CA LYS A 57 -17.53 7.77 9.57
C LYS A 57 -16.43 6.98 10.29
N THR A 58 -16.69 6.45 11.48
CA THR A 58 -15.71 5.64 12.22
C THR A 58 -15.26 4.41 11.43
N ILE A 59 -16.17 3.71 10.76
CA ILE A 59 -15.84 2.53 9.94
C ILE A 59 -14.92 2.92 8.77
N LYS A 60 -15.25 4.02 8.06
CA LYS A 60 -14.43 4.54 6.96
C LYS A 60 -13.05 4.98 7.43
N ASP A 61 -12.98 5.69 8.56
CA ASP A 61 -11.73 6.17 9.14
C ASP A 61 -10.82 4.98 9.56
N MET A 62 -11.41 3.95 10.18
CA MET A 62 -10.68 2.72 10.52
C MET A 62 -10.15 2.00 9.27
N SER A 63 -10.98 1.85 8.25
CA SER A 63 -10.59 1.22 6.98
C SER A 63 -9.44 1.99 6.30
N ALA A 64 -9.53 3.32 6.24
CA ALA A 64 -8.46 4.16 5.68
C ALA A 64 -7.16 4.07 6.50
N SER A 65 -7.25 4.01 7.83
CA SER A 65 -6.07 3.85 8.70
C SER A 65 -5.33 2.53 8.48
N ALA A 66 -6.05 1.45 8.12
CA ALA A 66 -5.42 0.16 7.82
C ALA A 66 -4.55 0.24 6.55
N VAL A 67 -5.03 0.93 5.51
CA VAL A 67 -4.24 1.18 4.29
C VAL A 67 -3.01 2.02 4.61
N LEU A 68 -3.17 3.08 5.42
CA LEU A 68 -2.07 3.95 5.83
C LEU A 68 -0.99 3.16 6.57
N PHE A 69 -1.39 2.32 7.53
CA PHE A 69 -0.47 1.49 8.31
C PHE A 69 0.37 0.58 7.41
N VAL A 70 -0.27 -0.15 6.49
CA VAL A 70 0.47 -1.02 5.55
C VAL A 70 1.34 -0.23 4.59
N SER A 71 0.92 0.96 4.18
CA SER A 71 1.73 1.84 3.32
C SER A 71 3.00 2.31 4.02
N ILE A 72 2.93 2.62 5.32
CA ILE A 72 4.10 3.00 6.13
C ILE A 72 5.08 1.82 6.24
N ILE A 73 4.58 0.62 6.57
CA ILE A 73 5.43 -0.58 6.66
C ILE A 73 6.08 -0.91 5.31
N SER A 74 5.31 -0.84 4.22
CA SER A 74 5.81 -1.03 2.86
C SER A 74 6.92 -0.02 2.51
N THR A 75 6.80 1.22 2.99
CA THR A 75 7.82 2.26 2.76
C THR A 75 9.10 1.95 3.52
N ILE A 76 9.00 1.50 4.77
CA ILE A 76 10.15 1.11 5.59
C ILE A 76 10.88 -0.08 4.96
N ILE A 77 10.13 -1.10 4.51
CA ILE A 77 10.70 -2.26 3.80
C ILE A 77 11.41 -1.82 2.52
N GLY A 78 10.80 -0.94 1.72
CA GLY A 78 11.43 -0.38 0.53
C GLY A 78 12.73 0.36 0.86
N ALA A 79 12.76 1.18 1.91
CA ALA A 79 13.96 1.87 2.34
C ALA A 79 15.09 0.90 2.75
N ILE A 80 14.75 -0.18 3.47
CA ILE A 80 15.73 -1.21 3.88
C ILE A 80 16.35 -1.90 2.66
N ILE A 81 15.59 -2.14 1.61
CA ILE A 81 16.08 -2.80 0.38
C ILE A 81 16.86 -1.81 -0.51
N PHE A 82 16.33 -0.61 -0.73
CA PHE A 82 16.88 0.32 -1.72
C PHE A 82 18.04 1.18 -1.20
N LEU A 83 18.03 1.63 0.06
CA LEU A 83 19.12 2.48 0.60
C LEU A 83 20.51 1.85 0.48
N PRO A 84 20.75 0.58 0.88
CA PRO A 84 22.08 -0.02 0.74
C PRO A 84 22.50 -0.20 -0.73
N LYS A 85 21.55 -0.45 -1.63
CA LYS A 85 21.81 -0.59 -3.07
C LYS A 85 22.20 0.74 -3.71
N ILE A 86 21.57 1.84 -3.28
CA ILE A 86 21.89 3.20 -3.75
C ILE A 86 23.26 3.65 -3.25
N HIS A 87 23.64 3.32 -2.01
CA HIS A 87 24.97 3.66 -1.48
C HIS A 87 26.10 2.77 -2.01
N ALA A 88 25.78 1.59 -2.55
CA ALA A 88 26.73 0.66 -3.14
C ALA A 88 26.94 0.88 -4.65
N PHE A 89 26.10 1.71 -5.28
CA PHE A 89 26.24 2.20 -6.66
C PHE A 89 27.14 3.44 -6.69
#